data_AF-A0A3N5X8C6-F1
#
_entry.id   AF-A0A3N5X8C6-F1
#
_cell.length_a   1.000
_cell.length_b   1.000
_cell.length_c   1.000
_cell.angle_alpha   90.00
_cell.angle_beta   90.00
_cell.angle_gamma   90.00
#
_symmetry.space_group_name_H-M   'P 1'
#
loop_
_entity.id
_entity.type
_entity.pdbx_description
1 polymer ?
#
loop_
_entity_poly.entity_id
_entity_poly.type
_entity_poly.pdbx_seq_one_letter_code
_entity_poly.pdbx_strand_id
1 'polypeptide(L)'
;AASPIRVEADEVTYGLHVILRYELEKALISSELEASDLDTVWNERMQEYLRYRPANAAEGVLQDTHWSQGLVGYFPTYLLGNLYAAQLFEQARRSFPDLDAKISSGALLPLREWLREKLHVHGKTLTADELIERVTGQRLSATYFLDYLEAKFGALYFG
;
A
#
# COMPACT_ATOMS: atom_id res chain seq x y z
N ALA A 1 -17.74 -7.48 -3.82
CA ALA A 1 -17.96 -6.44 -2.81
C ALA A 1 -16.63 -6.21 -2.09
N ALA A 2 -16.34 -4.98 -1.65
CA ALA A 2 -15.13 -4.71 -0.86
C ALA A 2 -15.15 -5.55 0.43
N SER A 3 -14.01 -6.13 0.79
CA SER A 3 -13.90 -6.88 2.05
C SER A 3 -13.84 -5.91 3.24
N PRO A 4 -14.50 -6.20 4.37
CA PRO A 4 -14.39 -5.38 5.57
C PRO A 4 -13.07 -5.60 6.33
N ILE A 5 -12.35 -6.68 6.03
CA ILE A 5 -11.13 -7.09 6.72
C ILE A 5 -9.91 -6.70 5.88
N ARG A 6 -9.02 -5.88 6.44
CA ARG A 6 -7.86 -5.33 5.72
C ARG A 6 -6.97 -6.41 5.09
N VAL A 7 -6.72 -7.52 5.80
CA VAL A 7 -5.86 -8.60 5.30
C VAL A 7 -6.49 -9.42 4.17
N GLU A 8 -7.79 -9.22 3.92
CA GLU A 8 -8.56 -9.87 2.86
C GLU A 8 -8.97 -8.89 1.74
N ALA A 9 -8.58 -7.62 1.86
CA ALA A 9 -8.93 -6.57 0.91
C ALA A 9 -8.16 -6.74 -0.42
N ASP A 10 -8.82 -6.39 -1.51
CA ASP A 10 -8.23 -6.40 -2.86
C ASP A 10 -7.28 -5.22 -3.08
N GLU A 11 -6.51 -5.24 -4.17
CA GLU A 11 -5.50 -4.22 -4.48
C GLU A 11 -6.06 -2.79 -4.58
N VAL A 12 -7.33 -2.63 -4.96
CA VAL A 12 -7.96 -1.30 -5.11
C VAL A 12 -8.40 -0.76 -3.75
N THR A 13 -9.00 -1.60 -2.91
CA THR A 13 -9.60 -1.17 -1.64
C THR A 13 -8.60 -1.20 -0.47
N TYR A 14 -7.54 -2.02 -0.55
CA TYR A 14 -6.55 -2.18 0.53
C TYR A 14 -5.96 -0.85 1.03
N GLY A 15 -5.66 0.08 0.12
CA GLY A 15 -5.10 1.39 0.47
C GLY A 15 -6.02 2.22 1.38
N LEU A 16 -7.34 2.08 1.21
CA LEU A 16 -8.33 2.79 2.03
C LEU A 16 -8.33 2.31 3.48
N HIS A 17 -8.14 1.01 3.73
CA HIS A 17 -8.00 0.47 5.09
C HIS A 17 -6.76 1.03 5.79
N VAL A 18 -5.66 1.22 5.04
CA VAL A 18 -4.41 1.81 5.57
C VAL A 18 -4.60 3.29 5.89
N ILE A 19 -5.21 4.05 4.98
CA ILE A 19 -5.48 5.50 5.16
C ILE A 19 -6.33 5.73 6.41
N LEU A 20 -7.41 4.95 6.58
CA LEU A 20 -8.27 5.04 7.75
C LEU A 20 -7.46 4.93 9.06
N ARG A 21 -6.59 3.93 9.17
CA ARG A 21 -5.79 3.72 10.39
C ARG A 21 -4.78 4.84 10.60
N TYR A 22 -4.13 5.29 9.54
CA TYR A 22 -3.20 6.42 9.61
C TYR A 22 -3.88 7.71 10.10
N GLU A 23 -5.08 8.01 9.60
CA GLU A 23 -5.83 9.20 10.02
C GLU A 23 -6.24 9.11 11.50
N LEU A 24 -6.70 7.94 11.96
CA LEU A 24 -7.01 7.71 13.37
C LEU A 24 -5.75 7.82 14.25
N GLU A 25 -4.62 7.27 13.83
CA GLU A 25 -3.34 7.42 14.54
C GLU A 25 -2.94 8.89 14.69
N LYS A 26 -3.06 9.68 13.62
CA LYS A 26 -2.79 11.13 13.67
C LYS A 26 -3.71 11.84 14.64
N ALA A 27 -5.00 11.55 14.61
CA ALA A 27 -5.99 12.18 15.49
C ALA A 27 -5.74 11.83 16.97
N LEU A 28 -5.38 10.59 17.27
CA LEU A 28 -4.99 10.16 18.61
C LEU A 28 -3.72 10.87 19.10
N ILE A 29 -2.68 10.92 18.27
CA ILE A 29 -1.38 11.54 18.63
C ILE A 29 -1.52 13.05 18.84
N SER A 30 -2.37 13.71 18.05
CA SER A 30 -2.65 15.14 18.16
C SER A 30 -3.66 15.49 19.25
N SER A 31 -4.21 14.48 19.96
CA SER A 31 -5.28 14.65 20.95
C SER A 31 -6.56 15.27 20.39
N GLU A 32 -6.79 15.14 19.08
CA GLU A 32 -8.06 15.47 18.42
C GLU A 32 -9.10 14.35 18.57
N LEU A 33 -8.67 13.16 18.93
CA LEU A 33 -9.50 11.98 19.17
C LEU A 33 -9.07 11.29 20.47
N GLU A 34 -10.05 10.93 21.30
CA GLU A 34 -9.85 10.10 22.49
C GLU A 34 -9.98 8.62 22.14
N ALA A 35 -9.21 7.77 22.82
CA ALA A 35 -9.22 6.32 22.56
C ALA A 35 -10.60 5.68 22.82
N SER A 36 -11.40 6.24 23.73
CA SER A 36 -12.76 5.78 24.03
C SER A 36 -13.72 5.94 22.84
N ASP A 37 -13.44 6.86 21.92
CA ASP A 37 -14.31 7.19 20.79
C ASP A 37 -13.92 6.42 19.51
N LEU A 38 -12.82 5.66 19.55
CA LEU A 38 -12.27 4.98 18.37
C LEU A 38 -13.26 4.04 17.70
N ASP A 39 -14.05 3.26 18.44
CA ASP A 39 -15.02 2.33 17.84
C ASP A 39 -16.07 3.08 17.01
N THR A 40 -16.57 4.22 17.53
CA THR A 40 -17.55 5.04 16.83
C THR A 40 -16.94 5.65 15.56
N VAL A 41 -15.80 6.33 15.68
CA VAL A 41 -15.16 7.01 14.55
C VAL A 41 -14.67 6.02 13.50
N TRP A 42 -14.17 4.86 13.92
CA TRP A 42 -13.80 3.77 13.01
C TRP A 42 -15.00 3.35 12.15
N ASN A 43 -16.15 3.10 12.78
CA ASN A 43 -17.35 2.64 12.08
C ASN A 43 -17.87 3.69 11.09
N GLU A 44 -17.77 4.97 11.43
CA GLU A 44 -18.11 6.08 10.52
C GLU A 44 -17.17 6.13 9.31
N ARG A 45 -15.85 6.05 9.53
CA ARG A 45 -14.85 6.08 8.45
C ARG A 45 -14.89 4.85 7.55
N MET A 46 -15.15 3.66 8.10
CA MET A 46 -15.37 2.46 7.30
C MET A 46 -16.61 2.61 6.39
N GLN A 47 -17.69 3.21 6.90
CA GLN A 47 -18.89 3.45 6.11
C GLN A 47 -18.64 4.51 5.01
N GLU A 48 -17.85 5.54 5.32
CA GLU A 48 -17.50 6.59 4.37
C GLU A 48 -16.63 6.06 3.23
N TYR A 49 -15.52 5.38 3.55
CA TYR A 49 -14.50 4.97 2.58
C TYR A 49 -14.84 3.66 1.87
N LEU A 50 -15.37 2.69 2.61
CA LEU A 50 -15.54 1.31 2.15
C LEU A 50 -17.02 0.90 2.03
N ARG A 51 -17.96 1.81 2.34
CA ARG A 51 -19.41 1.56 2.31
C ARG A 51 -19.84 0.38 3.19
N TYR A 52 -19.11 0.16 4.28
CA TYR A 52 -19.34 -0.93 5.20
C TYR A 52 -19.32 -0.44 6.65
N ARG A 53 -20.25 -0.93 7.47
CA ARG A 53 -20.27 -0.69 8.92
C ARG A 53 -20.08 -2.02 9.66
N PRO A 54 -19.01 -2.19 10.45
CA PRO A 54 -18.79 -3.39 11.26
C PRO A 54 -19.98 -3.71 12.17
N ALA A 55 -20.29 -5.00 12.33
CA ALA A 55 -21.37 -5.42 13.22
C ALA A 55 -20.98 -5.35 14.70
N ASN A 56 -19.68 -5.43 14.99
CA ASN A 56 -19.11 -5.40 16.33
C ASN A 56 -17.63 -4.96 16.27
N ALA A 57 -17.05 -4.63 17.43
CA ALA A 57 -15.67 -4.14 17.52
C ALA A 57 -14.62 -5.15 17.03
N ALA A 58 -14.89 -6.47 17.09
CA ALA A 58 -13.96 -7.50 16.62
C ALA A 58 -13.80 -7.49 15.09
N GLU A 59 -14.87 -7.16 14.37
CA GLU A 59 -14.84 -6.90 12.91
C GLU A 59 -14.39 -5.46 12.58
N GLY A 60 -14.48 -4.55 13.56
CA GLY A 60 -14.14 -3.14 13.44
C GLY A 60 -12.74 -2.83 13.98
N VAL A 61 -12.69 -1.94 14.96
CA VAL A 61 -11.46 -1.35 15.53
C VAL A 61 -10.48 -2.39 16.11
N LEU A 62 -10.95 -3.57 16.53
CA LEU A 62 -10.14 -4.64 17.11
C LEU A 62 -9.67 -5.68 16.09
N GLN A 63 -9.92 -5.48 14.78
CA GLN A 63 -9.57 -6.47 13.76
C GLN A 63 -8.05 -6.68 13.58
N ASP A 64 -7.23 -5.73 14.04
CA ASP A 64 -5.77 -5.74 13.89
C ASP A 64 -5.06 -5.68 15.24
N THR A 65 -3.93 -6.38 15.37
CA THR A 65 -3.13 -6.45 16.61
C THR A 65 -2.13 -5.29 16.77
N HIS A 66 -1.96 -4.43 15.76
CA HIS A 66 -0.87 -3.44 15.72
C HIS A 66 -0.89 -2.49 16.91
N TRP A 67 -2.03 -1.88 17.20
CA TRP A 67 -2.15 -0.90 18.29
C TRP A 67 -1.97 -1.54 19.67
N SER A 68 -2.46 -2.76 19.88
CA SER A 68 -2.23 -3.49 21.14
C SER A 68 -0.76 -3.90 21.34
N GLN A 69 0.01 -3.97 20.26
CA GLN A 69 1.45 -4.21 20.28
C GLN A 69 2.29 -2.92 20.28
N GLY A 70 1.66 -1.74 20.34
CA GLY A 70 2.35 -0.44 20.32
C GLY A 70 2.91 -0.05 18.96
N LEU A 71 2.50 -0.71 17.87
CA LEU A 71 2.94 -0.43 16.50
C LEU A 71 2.19 0.77 15.89
N VAL A 72 2.35 1.94 16.48
CA VAL A 72 1.76 3.20 16.01
C VAL A 72 2.65 3.83 14.92
N GLY A 73 2.06 4.33 13.84
CA GLY A 73 2.79 4.83 12.67
C GLY A 73 3.28 3.72 11.74
N TYR A 74 2.89 2.48 12.00
CA TYR A 74 3.32 1.32 11.22
C TYR A 74 2.48 1.13 9.94
N PHE A 75 1.16 1.32 10.01
CA PHE A 75 0.26 1.06 8.89
C PHE A 75 0.63 1.76 7.57
N PRO A 76 1.09 3.02 7.54
CA PRO A 76 1.50 3.70 6.31
C PRO A 76 2.53 2.92 5.49
N THR A 77 3.37 2.10 6.15
CA THR A 77 4.40 1.30 5.48
C THR A 77 3.83 0.29 4.48
N TYR A 78 2.62 -0.24 4.72
CA TYR A 78 1.98 -1.17 3.79
C TYR A 78 1.60 -0.47 2.47
N LEU A 79 0.99 0.72 2.54
CA LEU A 79 0.62 1.47 1.34
C LEU A 79 1.87 2.00 0.62
N LEU A 80 2.89 2.47 1.37
CA LEU A 80 4.19 2.82 0.79
C LEU A 80 4.80 1.66 0.00
N GLY A 81 4.67 0.42 0.48
CA GLY A 81 5.09 -0.78 -0.25
C GLY A 81 4.45 -0.89 -1.65
N ASN A 82 3.13 -0.66 -1.75
CA ASN A 82 2.42 -0.67 -3.03
C ASN A 82 2.91 0.45 -3.97
N LEU A 83 3.12 1.66 -3.44
CA LEU A 83 3.61 2.80 -4.22
C LEU A 83 5.02 2.55 -4.76
N TYR A 84 5.92 2.08 -3.88
CA TYR A 84 7.29 1.72 -4.28
C TYR A 84 7.27 0.60 -5.31
N ALA A 85 6.48 -0.44 -5.11
CA ALA A 85 6.40 -1.57 -6.04
C ALA A 85 6.01 -1.11 -7.45
N ALA A 86 4.96 -0.29 -7.59
CA ALA A 86 4.52 0.20 -8.89
C ALA A 86 5.58 1.08 -9.58
N GLN A 87 6.16 2.04 -8.84
CA GLN A 87 7.19 2.93 -9.40
C GLN A 87 8.46 2.19 -9.79
N LEU A 88 8.90 1.23 -8.98
CA LEU A 88 10.07 0.39 -9.28
C LEU A 88 9.82 -0.54 -10.46
N PHE A 89 8.63 -1.12 -10.55
CA PHE A 89 8.28 -2.03 -11.63
C PHE A 89 8.19 -1.31 -12.98
N GLU A 90 7.64 -0.09 -13.00
CA GLU A 90 7.65 0.76 -14.19
C GLU A 90 9.08 1.15 -14.60
N GLN A 91 9.96 1.46 -13.63
CA GLN A 91 11.38 1.69 -13.93
C GLN A 91 12.09 0.43 -14.47
N ALA A 92 11.73 -0.76 -13.98
CA ALA A 92 12.24 -2.02 -14.50
C ALA A 92 11.77 -2.26 -15.95
N ARG A 93 10.50 -1.99 -16.28
CA ARG A 93 9.98 -2.05 -17.66
C ARG A 93 10.71 -1.11 -18.61
N ARG A 94 11.05 0.10 -18.15
CA ARG A 94 11.88 1.04 -18.94
C ARG A 94 13.30 0.53 -19.17
N SER A 95 13.85 -0.21 -18.21
CA SER A 95 15.17 -0.84 -18.34
C SER A 95 15.17 -2.06 -19.25
N PHE A 96 14.03 -2.76 -19.35
CA PHE A 96 13.83 -3.96 -20.17
C PHE A 96 12.48 -3.88 -20.91
N PRO A 97 12.46 -3.36 -22.14
CA PRO A 97 11.20 -3.20 -22.89
C PRO A 97 10.42 -4.50 -23.14
N ASP A 98 11.07 -5.67 -23.04
CA ASP A 98 10.48 -7.00 -23.19
C ASP A 98 10.15 -7.69 -21.84
N LEU A 99 10.19 -6.96 -20.72
CA LEU A 99 10.01 -7.50 -19.37
C LEU A 99 8.73 -8.31 -19.21
N ASP A 100 7.59 -7.78 -19.67
CA ASP A 100 6.30 -8.45 -19.53
C ASP A 100 6.27 -9.78 -20.29
N ALA A 101 6.84 -9.84 -21.50
CA ALA A 101 6.95 -11.07 -22.28
C ALA A 101 7.83 -12.12 -21.57
N LYS A 102 8.94 -11.68 -20.95
CA LYS A 102 9.79 -12.57 -20.14
C LYS A 102 9.02 -13.14 -18.94
N ILE A 103 8.24 -12.30 -18.24
CA ILE A 103 7.43 -12.74 -17.10
C ILE A 103 6.39 -13.76 -17.57
N SER A 104 5.67 -13.49 -18.66
CA SER A 104 4.68 -14.41 -19.23
C SER A 104 5.28 -15.75 -19.65
N SER A 105 6.56 -15.79 -20.06
CA SER A 105 7.26 -17.04 -20.38
C SER A 105 7.95 -17.71 -19.18
N GLY A 106 7.76 -17.20 -17.95
CA GLY A 106 8.38 -17.72 -16.73
C GLY A 106 9.86 -17.32 -16.54
N ALA A 107 10.40 -16.44 -17.38
CA ALA A 107 11.78 -15.95 -17.29
C ALA A 107 11.89 -14.80 -16.27
N LEU A 108 11.90 -15.14 -14.98
CA LEU A 108 11.89 -14.17 -13.86
C LEU A 108 13.29 -13.72 -13.39
N LEU A 109 14.34 -14.45 -13.77
CA LEU A 109 15.71 -14.14 -13.33
C LEU A 109 16.16 -12.70 -13.69
N PRO A 110 15.90 -12.17 -14.90
CA PRO A 110 16.33 -10.81 -15.24
C PRO A 110 15.78 -9.74 -14.29
N LEU A 111 14.49 -9.84 -13.92
CA LEU A 111 13.89 -8.92 -12.96
C LEU A 111 14.54 -9.04 -11.58
N ARG A 112 14.78 -10.27 -11.11
CA ARG A 112 15.44 -10.52 -9.83
C ARG A 112 16.85 -9.93 -9.79
N GLU A 113 17.63 -10.13 -10.85
CA GLU A 113 19.01 -9.60 -10.93
C GLU A 113 19.00 -8.07 -10.96
N TRP A 114 18.07 -7.45 -11.69
CA TRP A 114 17.91 -6.00 -11.67
C TRP A 114 17.56 -5.49 -10.27
N LEU A 115 16.60 -6.13 -9.57
CA LEU A 115 16.27 -5.76 -8.18
C LEU A 115 17.47 -5.92 -7.25
N ARG A 116 18.27 -6.99 -7.43
CA ARG A 116 19.49 -7.19 -6.65
C ARG A 116 20.48 -6.05 -6.83
N GLU A 117 20.74 -5.68 -8.08
CA GLU A 117 21.75 -4.68 -8.44
C GLU A 117 21.32 -3.25 -8.14
N LYS A 118 20.02 -2.96 -8.27
CA LYS A 118 19.48 -1.60 -8.09
C LYS A 118 18.99 -1.34 -6.67
N LEU A 119 18.55 -2.36 -5.94
CA LEU A 119 17.95 -2.20 -4.61
C LEU A 119 18.67 -3.02 -3.55
N HIS A 120 18.65 -4.36 -3.66
CA HIS A 120 18.99 -5.23 -2.53
C HIS A 120 20.45 -5.05 -2.06
N VAL A 121 21.38 -4.79 -2.98
CA VAL A 121 22.80 -4.59 -2.67
C VAL A 121 23.05 -3.42 -1.71
N HIS A 122 22.15 -2.42 -1.67
CA HIS A 122 22.31 -1.23 -0.84
C HIS A 122 21.93 -1.46 0.63
N GLY A 123 21.13 -2.48 0.94
CA GLY A 123 20.67 -2.74 2.31
C GLY A 123 20.12 -1.47 2.98
N LYS A 124 20.68 -1.11 4.15
CA LYS A 124 20.33 0.12 4.89
C LYS A 124 21.34 1.26 4.72
N THR A 125 22.18 1.24 3.67
CA THR A 125 23.19 2.29 3.43
C THR A 125 22.62 3.59 2.85
N LEU A 126 21.39 3.54 2.34
CA LEU A 126 20.63 4.67 1.81
C LEU A 126 19.27 4.74 2.51
N THR A 127 18.73 5.94 2.66
CA THR A 127 17.31 6.12 3.01
C THR A 127 16.42 5.64 1.87
N ALA A 128 15.14 5.37 2.17
CA ALA A 128 14.19 4.95 1.15
C ALA A 128 14.05 5.99 0.03
N ASP A 129 13.96 7.28 0.38
CA ASP A 129 13.84 8.37 -0.58
C ASP A 129 15.07 8.47 -1.49
N GLU A 130 16.28 8.42 -0.92
CA GLU A 130 17.53 8.42 -1.69
C GLU A 130 17.64 7.23 -2.63
N LEU A 131 17.26 6.03 -2.16
CA LEU A 131 17.31 4.82 -2.98
C LEU A 131 16.33 4.91 -4.15
N ILE A 132 15.10 5.36 -3.91
CA ILE A 132 14.07 5.46 -4.95
C ILE A 132 14.42 6.55 -5.96
N GLU A 133 14.90 7.71 -5.51
CA GLU A 133 15.36 8.78 -6.41
C GLU A 133 16.56 8.32 -7.24
N ARG A 134 17.50 7.59 -6.64
CA ARG A 134 18.65 7.01 -7.36
C ARG A 134 18.26 5.98 -8.42
N VAL A 135 17.29 5.11 -8.12
CA VAL A 135 16.89 4.02 -9.04
C VAL A 135 15.98 4.52 -10.14
N THR A 136 15.06 5.43 -9.82
CA THR A 136 13.95 5.84 -10.69
C THR A 136 14.12 7.24 -11.28
N GLY A 137 15.12 7.99 -10.80
CA GLY A 137 15.41 9.36 -11.24
C GLY A 137 14.51 10.43 -10.61
N GLN A 138 13.58 10.05 -9.72
CA GLN A 138 12.68 10.97 -9.05
C GLN A 138 12.19 10.41 -7.71
N ARG A 139 11.63 11.29 -6.88
CA ARG A 139 11.02 10.91 -5.60
C ARG A 139 9.81 10.00 -5.77
N LEU A 140 9.35 9.42 -4.66
CA LEU A 140 8.15 8.61 -4.63
C LEU A 140 6.94 9.39 -5.18
N SER A 141 6.20 8.77 -6.09
CA SER A 141 4.96 9.31 -6.65
C SER A 141 3.86 8.27 -6.64
N ALA A 142 2.66 8.66 -6.18
CA ALA A 142 1.48 7.80 -6.20
C ALA A 142 0.95 7.54 -7.63
N THR A 143 1.32 8.37 -8.61
CA THR A 143 0.84 8.29 -10.00
C THR A 143 1.08 6.90 -10.59
N TYR A 144 2.26 6.31 -10.36
CA TYR A 144 2.57 4.97 -10.88
C TYR A 144 1.62 3.88 -10.39
N PHE A 145 1.23 3.95 -9.13
CA PHE A 145 0.29 2.98 -8.56
C PHE A 145 -1.13 3.20 -9.07
N LEU A 146 -1.54 4.47 -9.21
CA LEU A 146 -2.84 4.81 -9.78
C LEU A 146 -2.93 4.38 -11.26
N ASP A 147 -1.92 4.69 -12.07
CA ASP A 147 -1.84 4.28 -13.47
C ASP A 147 -1.90 2.74 -13.62
N TYR A 148 -1.21 2.01 -12.72
CA TYR A 148 -1.27 0.54 -12.67
C TYR A 148 -2.69 0.04 -12.40
N LEU A 149 -3.36 0.58 -11.38
CA LEU A 149 -4.73 0.19 -11.03
C LEU A 149 -5.70 0.53 -12.16
N GLU A 150 -5.63 1.75 -12.71
CA GLU A 150 -6.48 2.20 -13.81
C GLU A 150 -6.31 1.32 -15.06
N ALA A 151 -5.08 1.03 -15.47
CA ALA A 151 -4.83 0.18 -16.62
C ALA A 151 -5.35 -1.25 -16.41
N LYS A 152 -5.05 -1.86 -15.26
CA LYS A 152 -5.43 -3.25 -14.97
C LYS A 152 -6.94 -3.41 -14.80
N PHE A 153 -7.54 -2.62 -13.92
CA PHE A 153 -8.96 -2.76 -13.58
C PHE A 153 -9.87 -2.12 -14.65
N GLY A 154 -9.37 -1.10 -15.36
CA GLY A 154 -9.98 -0.57 -16.57
C GLY A 154 -10.20 -1.67 -17.61
N ALA A 155 -9.15 -2.41 -17.96
CA ALA A 155 -9.23 -3.50 -18.92
C ALA A 155 -10.10 -4.68 -18.45
N LEU A 156 -10.13 -4.98 -17.15
CA LEU A 156 -10.88 -6.14 -16.61
C LEU A 156 -12.39 -5.89 -16.47
N TYR A 157 -12.81 -4.67 -16.13
CA TYR A 157 -14.19 -4.37 -15.75
C TYR A 157 -14.90 -3.40 -16.71
N PHE A 158 -14.16 -2.68 -17.54
CA PHE A 158 -14.70 -1.69 -18.48
C PHE A 158 -14.16 -1.85 -19.92
N GLY A 159 -13.33 -2.88 -20.17
CA GLY A 159 -12.79 -3.25 -21.47
C GLY A 159 -13.70 -4.15 -22.30
#